data_AF-A0A6Q2XW88-F1
#
_entry.id   AF-A0A6Q2XW88-F1
#
_cell.length_a   1.000
_cell.length_b   1.000
_cell.length_c   1.000
_cell.angle_alpha   90.00
_cell.angle_beta   90.00
_cell.angle_gamma   90.00
#
_symmetry.space_group_name_H-M   'P 1'
#
loop_
_entity.id
_entity.type
_entity.pdbx_description
1 polymer ?
#
loop_
_entity_poly.entity_id
_entity_poly.type
_entity_poly.pdbx_seq_one_letter_code
_entity_poly.pdbx_strand_id
1 'polypeptide(L)'
;MSAEDSNPAATPTPCVDTQGDGRWMSLHNHFVSNSKDKEPDVLFVGDSLVQLLHQFEVWRELFSPLHALNFGVGGDATQHVLWRLSNGELAHISPKVVVLWVGTNNHGHTAEQTCGGIMAIVQLIKDKLPNAQTVILGLLPRGKMPNPLRDRNARVNKLVQEAVSSLPHASLLNHCYHQMSLIVAFVCLAPLEFD
;
A
#
# COMPACT_ATOMS: atom_id res chain seq x y z
N MET A 1 7.43 -28.59 -19.29
CA MET A 1 7.55 -27.24 -18.72
C MET A 1 6.43 -27.12 -17.70
N SER A 2 6.74 -27.39 -16.44
CA SER A 2 5.78 -27.27 -15.33
C SER A 2 5.37 -25.82 -15.22
N ALA A 3 4.07 -25.55 -15.11
CA ALA A 3 3.55 -24.24 -14.76
C ALA A 3 4.33 -23.75 -13.53
N GLU A 4 5.08 -22.66 -13.66
CA GLU A 4 5.61 -21.97 -12.50
C GLU A 4 4.41 -21.62 -11.61
N ASP A 5 4.43 -22.09 -10.36
CA ASP A 5 3.37 -21.83 -9.40
C ASP A 5 3.18 -20.30 -9.27
N SER A 6 2.16 -19.77 -9.94
CA SER A 6 1.84 -18.34 -9.92
C SER A 6 1.54 -17.92 -8.49
N ASN A 7 2.22 -16.89 -7.99
CA ASN A 7 2.02 -16.39 -6.64
C ASN A 7 0.62 -15.76 -6.52
N PRO A 8 -0.33 -16.37 -5.78
CA PRO A 8 -1.71 -15.86 -5.70
C PRO A 8 -1.81 -14.47 -5.06
N ALA A 9 -0.87 -14.11 -4.19
CA ALA A 9 -0.79 -12.79 -3.60
C ALA A 9 -0.37 -11.70 -4.61
N ALA A 10 0.17 -12.08 -5.77
CA ALA A 10 0.56 -11.20 -6.86
C ALA A 10 -0.36 -11.31 -8.10
N THR A 11 -1.46 -12.07 -8.00
CA THR A 11 -2.44 -12.21 -9.10
C THR A 11 -3.62 -11.26 -8.87
N PRO A 12 -3.80 -10.19 -9.67
CA PRO A 12 -4.83 -9.18 -9.41
C PRO A 12 -6.22 -9.79 -9.42
N THR A 13 -6.90 -9.74 -8.28
CA THR A 13 -8.22 -10.35 -8.08
C THR A 13 -9.11 -9.39 -7.29
N PRO A 14 -10.36 -9.10 -7.71
CA PRO A 14 -11.27 -8.26 -6.95
C PRO A 14 -11.76 -8.99 -5.70
N CYS A 15 -12.14 -8.25 -4.65
CA CYS A 15 -12.80 -8.85 -3.49
C CYS A 15 -14.19 -9.37 -3.87
N VAL A 16 -14.49 -10.63 -3.53
CA VAL A 16 -15.80 -11.23 -3.77
C VAL A 16 -16.79 -10.70 -2.73
N ASP A 17 -17.91 -10.16 -3.19
CA ASP A 17 -18.99 -9.74 -2.30
C ASP A 17 -19.81 -10.94 -1.81
N THR A 18 -19.55 -11.35 -0.57
CA THR A 18 -20.28 -12.43 0.10
C THR A 18 -21.43 -11.92 0.98
N GLN A 19 -21.61 -10.60 1.10
CA GLN A 19 -22.64 -9.98 1.94
C GLN A 19 -23.79 -9.41 1.11
N GLY A 20 -23.54 -9.05 -0.15
CA GLY A 20 -24.54 -8.60 -1.12
C GLY A 20 -24.80 -7.09 -1.12
N ASP A 21 -23.98 -6.30 -0.42
CA ASP A 21 -24.13 -4.84 -0.31
C ASP A 21 -23.27 -4.05 -1.32
N GLY A 22 -22.39 -4.73 -2.07
CA GLY A 22 -21.52 -4.12 -3.08
C GLY A 22 -20.50 -3.12 -2.55
N ARG A 23 -20.28 -3.03 -1.23
CA ARG A 23 -19.52 -1.91 -0.62
C ARG A 23 -18.08 -1.79 -1.12
N TRP A 24 -17.42 -2.91 -1.39
CA TRP A 24 -16.03 -2.91 -1.86
C TRP A 24 -15.92 -2.28 -3.25
N MET A 25 -16.83 -2.64 -4.16
CA MET A 25 -16.88 -2.06 -5.50
C MET A 25 -17.32 -0.59 -5.48
N SER A 26 -18.25 -0.24 -4.58
CA SER A 26 -18.65 1.16 -4.37
C SER A 26 -17.47 2.04 -3.92
N LEU A 27 -16.62 1.56 -3.00
CA LEU A 27 -15.41 2.27 -2.59
C LEU A 27 -14.41 2.42 -3.74
N HIS A 28 -14.18 1.34 -4.50
CA HIS A 28 -13.31 1.39 -5.68
C HIS A 28 -13.79 2.44 -6.69
N ASN A 29 -15.08 2.43 -7.04
CA ASN A 29 -15.66 3.40 -7.97
C ASN A 29 -15.53 4.85 -7.45
N HIS A 30 -15.68 5.05 -6.14
CA HIS A 30 -15.46 6.36 -5.52
C HIS A 30 -14.01 6.83 -5.67
N PHE A 31 -13.02 5.94 -5.51
CA PHE A 31 -11.61 6.27 -5.74
C PHE A 31 -11.29 6.57 -7.20
N VAL A 32 -11.86 5.82 -8.14
CA VAL A 32 -11.75 6.08 -9.58
C VAL A 32 -12.38 7.42 -9.95
N SER A 33 -13.47 7.84 -9.29
CA SER A 33 -14.02 9.19 -9.47
C SER A 33 -13.10 10.25 -8.90
N ASN A 34 -12.63 10.06 -7.66
CA ASN A 34 -11.72 11.01 -7.01
C ASN A 34 -10.42 11.23 -7.79
N SER A 35 -9.91 10.21 -8.47
CA SER A 35 -8.70 10.35 -9.29
C SER A 35 -8.93 11.24 -10.53
N LYS A 36 -10.17 11.40 -11.00
CA LYS A 36 -10.51 12.29 -12.13
C LYS A 36 -10.64 13.75 -11.71
N ASP A 37 -11.10 13.99 -10.48
CA ASP A 37 -11.50 15.32 -10.01
C ASP A 37 -10.40 16.01 -9.18
N LYS A 38 -9.28 15.33 -8.90
CA LYS A 38 -8.24 15.80 -7.97
C LYS A 38 -6.84 15.51 -8.48
N GLU A 39 -5.89 16.36 -8.11
CA GLU A 39 -4.47 16.25 -8.46
C GLU A 39 -3.63 16.14 -7.17
N PRO A 40 -3.50 14.93 -6.58
CA PRO A 40 -2.76 14.76 -5.33
C PRO A 40 -1.25 14.84 -5.51
N ASP A 41 -0.55 15.42 -4.56
CA ASP A 41 0.91 15.28 -4.43
C ASP A 41 1.29 13.94 -3.76
N VAL A 42 0.41 13.41 -2.89
CA VAL A 42 0.63 12.19 -2.13
C VAL A 42 -0.58 11.25 -2.23
N LEU A 43 -0.33 9.97 -2.51
CA LEU A 43 -1.37 8.95 -2.53
C LEU A 43 -1.09 7.87 -1.50
N PHE A 44 -2.02 7.65 -0.57
CA PHE A 44 -1.99 6.51 0.33
C PHE A 44 -2.85 5.38 -0.24
N VAL A 45 -2.30 4.17 -0.32
CA VAL A 45 -2.99 2.96 -0.79
C VAL A 45 -2.76 1.83 0.18
N GLY A 46 -3.81 1.10 0.54
CA GLY A 46 -3.62 -0.08 1.37
C GLY A 46 -4.89 -0.62 1.99
N ASP A 47 -4.71 -1.24 3.15
CA ASP A 47 -5.79 -1.89 3.89
C ASP A 47 -6.48 -0.95 4.91
N SER A 48 -7.15 -1.55 5.89
CA SER A 48 -7.80 -0.87 7.02
C SER A 48 -6.89 0.12 7.76
N LEU A 49 -5.58 -0.12 7.85
CA LEU A 49 -4.66 0.77 8.56
C LEU A 49 -4.56 2.11 7.83
N VAL A 50 -4.54 2.08 6.50
CA VAL A 50 -4.59 3.29 5.66
C VAL A 50 -5.96 3.93 5.76
N GLN A 51 -7.03 3.15 5.64
CA GLN A 51 -8.40 3.66 5.69
C GLN A 51 -8.70 4.40 7.00
N LEU A 52 -8.34 3.79 8.14
CA LEU A 52 -8.59 4.34 9.46
C LEU A 52 -7.71 5.55 9.77
N LEU A 53 -6.50 5.65 9.21
CA LEU A 53 -5.64 6.80 9.38
C LEU A 53 -6.35 8.11 9.01
N HIS A 54 -7.19 8.08 7.97
CA HIS A 54 -7.98 9.23 7.52
C HIS A 54 -8.99 9.74 8.56
N GLN A 55 -9.41 8.89 9.49
CA GLN A 55 -10.43 9.20 10.50
C GLN A 55 -9.84 9.87 11.75
N PHE A 56 -8.52 9.88 11.91
CA PHE A 56 -7.85 10.48 13.07
C PHE A 56 -7.43 11.92 12.79
N GLU A 57 -7.39 12.75 13.85
CA GLU A 57 -7.01 14.16 13.75
C GLU A 57 -5.62 14.37 13.13
N VAL A 58 -4.71 13.43 13.37
CA VAL A 58 -3.36 13.41 12.77
C VAL A 58 -3.39 13.50 11.23
N TRP A 59 -4.42 12.96 10.56
CA TRP A 59 -4.53 13.10 9.11
C TRP A 59 -4.78 14.54 8.66
N ARG A 60 -5.66 15.23 9.38
CA ARG A 60 -5.98 16.63 9.09
C ARG A 60 -4.77 17.52 9.34
N GLU A 61 -4.02 17.25 10.39
CA GLU A 61 -2.85 18.04 10.76
C GLU A 61 -1.64 17.80 9.87
N LEU A 62 -1.37 16.53 9.51
CA LEU A 62 -0.10 16.14 8.90
C LEU A 62 -0.17 15.84 7.40
N PHE A 63 -1.27 15.24 6.92
CA PHE A 63 -1.34 14.72 5.54
C PHE A 63 -2.25 15.54 4.63
N SER A 64 -3.30 16.16 5.17
CA SER A 64 -4.18 17.03 4.39
C SER A 64 -3.46 18.25 3.78
N PRO A 65 -2.50 18.90 4.47
CA PRO A 65 -1.69 19.97 3.86
C PRO A 65 -0.79 19.52 2.71
N LEU A 66 -0.55 18.21 2.57
CA LEU A 66 0.26 17.60 1.50
C LEU A 66 -0.59 17.21 0.28
N HIS A 67 -1.82 17.72 0.18
CA HIS A 67 -2.78 17.36 -0.87
C HIS A 67 -2.95 15.84 -1.04
N ALA A 68 -3.05 15.12 0.09
CA ALA A 68 -3.06 13.67 0.09
C ALA A 68 -4.43 13.07 -0.26
N LEU A 69 -4.45 11.99 -1.05
CA LEU A 69 -5.58 11.08 -1.18
C LEU A 69 -5.37 9.79 -0.41
N ASN A 70 -6.48 9.18 0.02
CA ASN A 70 -6.50 7.92 0.76
C ASN A 70 -7.39 6.89 0.07
N PHE A 71 -6.76 5.90 -0.55
CA PHE A 71 -7.40 4.74 -1.19
C PHE A 71 -7.22 3.47 -0.33
N GLY A 72 -7.45 3.62 0.97
CA GLY A 72 -7.47 2.52 1.94
C GLY A 72 -8.82 1.80 1.94
N VAL A 73 -8.78 0.46 1.89
CA VAL A 73 -9.99 -0.37 2.00
C VAL A 73 -9.81 -1.44 3.07
N GLY A 74 -10.70 -1.43 4.07
CA GLY A 74 -10.69 -2.41 5.14
C GLY A 74 -10.77 -3.85 4.63
N GLY A 75 -9.85 -4.69 5.08
CA GLY A 75 -9.78 -6.11 4.71
C GLY A 75 -9.00 -6.43 3.43
N ASP A 76 -8.51 -5.41 2.71
CA ASP A 76 -7.72 -5.65 1.50
C ASP A 76 -6.44 -6.45 1.79
N ALA A 77 -6.15 -7.39 0.89
CA ALA A 77 -4.90 -8.10 0.76
C ALA A 77 -4.19 -7.61 -0.51
N THR A 78 -2.93 -7.99 -0.72
CA THR A 78 -2.12 -7.50 -1.85
C THR A 78 -2.79 -7.67 -3.21
N GLN A 79 -3.43 -8.83 -3.47
CA GLN A 79 -4.09 -9.09 -4.74
C GLN A 79 -5.31 -8.17 -5.01
N HIS A 80 -5.99 -7.72 -3.95
CA HIS A 80 -7.12 -6.79 -4.05
C HIS A 80 -6.63 -5.39 -4.39
N VAL A 81 -5.58 -4.92 -3.71
CA VAL A 81 -4.93 -3.63 -4.01
C VAL A 81 -4.41 -3.63 -5.45
N LEU A 82 -3.71 -4.70 -5.85
CA LEU A 82 -3.16 -4.84 -7.20
C LEU A 82 -4.26 -4.75 -8.27
N TRP A 83 -5.40 -5.40 -8.04
CA TRP A 83 -6.55 -5.28 -8.92
C TRP A 83 -7.06 -3.84 -8.98
N ARG A 84 -7.27 -3.19 -7.83
CA ARG A 84 -7.81 -1.82 -7.76
C ARG A 84 -6.96 -0.81 -8.53
N LEU A 85 -5.65 -0.84 -8.31
CA LEU A 85 -4.71 0.04 -9.00
C LEU A 85 -4.64 -0.23 -10.50
N SER A 86 -4.78 -1.50 -10.91
CA SER A 86 -4.84 -1.87 -12.34
C SER A 86 -6.13 -1.41 -13.03
N ASN A 87 -7.20 -1.19 -12.26
CA ASN A 87 -8.54 -0.90 -12.77
C ASN A 87 -8.96 0.57 -12.56
N GLY A 88 -8.03 1.51 -12.74
CA GLY A 88 -8.36 2.91 -12.97
C GLY A 88 -8.09 3.88 -11.81
N GLU A 89 -7.74 3.40 -10.62
CA GLU A 89 -7.43 4.29 -9.48
C GLU A 89 -6.21 5.20 -9.74
N LEU A 90 -5.29 4.78 -10.62
CA LEU A 90 -4.10 5.55 -10.99
C LEU A 90 -4.22 6.30 -12.33
N ALA A 91 -5.36 6.23 -13.02
CA ALA A 91 -5.43 6.60 -14.45
C ALA A 91 -5.28 8.10 -14.74
N HIS A 92 -5.58 8.97 -13.77
CA HIS A 92 -5.74 10.41 -13.98
C HIS A 92 -4.96 11.28 -12.97
N ILE A 93 -4.06 10.66 -12.20
CA ILE A 93 -3.27 11.32 -11.16
C ILE A 93 -1.78 11.12 -11.41
N SER A 94 -0.96 12.04 -10.91
CA SER A 94 0.50 11.95 -10.98
C SER A 94 1.14 12.36 -9.64
N PRO A 95 0.88 11.61 -8.55
CA PRO A 95 1.45 11.94 -7.24
C PRO A 95 2.97 11.83 -7.27
N LYS A 96 3.63 12.66 -6.47
CA LYS A 96 5.08 12.60 -6.24
C LYS A 96 5.45 11.42 -5.34
N VAL A 97 4.57 11.07 -4.41
CA VAL A 97 4.78 9.97 -3.46
C VAL A 97 3.56 9.07 -3.38
N VAL A 98 3.79 7.75 -3.44
CA VAL A 98 2.79 6.73 -3.13
C VAL A 98 3.18 6.00 -1.84
N VAL A 99 2.34 6.10 -0.81
CA VAL A 99 2.50 5.38 0.45
C VAL A 99 1.71 4.08 0.38
N LEU A 100 2.40 2.94 0.39
CA LEU A 100 1.82 1.61 0.30
C LEU A 100 1.83 0.92 1.67
N TRP A 101 0.66 0.49 2.16
CA TRP A 101 0.57 -0.27 3.40
C TRP A 101 -0.47 -1.38 3.32
N VAL A 102 -0.01 -2.57 2.94
CA VAL A 102 -0.85 -3.77 2.77
C VAL A 102 -0.03 -5.03 3.02
N GLY A 103 -0.70 -6.08 3.48
CA GLY A 103 -0.12 -7.43 3.61
C GLY A 103 -0.52 -8.16 4.89
N THR A 104 -0.98 -7.43 5.91
CA THR A 104 -1.37 -8.06 7.19
C THR A 104 -2.58 -8.99 7.04
N ASN A 105 -3.44 -8.72 6.05
CA ASN A 105 -4.65 -9.50 5.74
C ASN A 105 -4.42 -10.62 4.69
N ASN A 106 -3.19 -10.86 4.25
CA ASN A 106 -2.85 -11.98 3.35
C ASN A 106 -2.88 -13.32 4.11
N HIS A 107 -4.03 -13.66 4.70
CA HIS A 107 -4.25 -14.92 5.39
C HIS A 107 -4.14 -16.09 4.40
N GLY A 108 -3.54 -17.20 4.84
CA GLY A 108 -3.28 -18.37 3.98
C GLY A 108 -2.06 -18.23 3.05
N HIS A 109 -1.48 -17.03 2.90
CA HIS A 109 -0.26 -16.83 2.13
C HIS A 109 0.99 -16.86 3.02
N THR A 110 2.10 -17.37 2.47
CA THR A 110 3.42 -17.31 3.09
C THR A 110 3.96 -15.88 3.12
N ALA A 111 5.04 -15.65 3.89
CA ALA A 111 5.70 -14.36 3.91
C ALA A 111 6.32 -14.02 2.54
N GLU A 112 6.87 -15.02 1.85
CA GLU A 112 7.45 -14.91 0.52
C GLU A 112 6.38 -14.55 -0.53
N GLN A 113 5.21 -15.21 -0.47
CA GLN A 113 4.08 -14.87 -1.34
C GLN A 113 3.60 -13.43 -1.09
N THR A 114 3.44 -13.05 0.18
CA THR A 114 3.01 -11.69 0.56
C THR A 114 4.02 -10.65 0.08
N CYS A 115 5.33 -10.89 0.26
CA CYS A 115 6.39 -10.04 -0.27
C CYS A 115 6.30 -9.92 -1.79
N GLY A 116 6.13 -11.03 -2.52
CA GLY A 116 5.94 -11.01 -3.97
C GLY A 116 4.70 -10.20 -4.40
N GLY A 117 3.62 -10.25 -3.63
CA GLY A 117 2.43 -9.42 -3.85
C GLY A 117 2.70 -7.93 -3.65
N ILE A 118 3.43 -7.56 -2.60
CA ILE A 118 3.87 -6.17 -2.36
C ILE A 118 4.76 -5.70 -3.52
N MET A 119 5.73 -6.52 -3.95
CA MET A 119 6.62 -6.16 -5.05
C MET A 119 5.89 -6.03 -6.39
N ALA A 120 4.87 -6.84 -6.64
CA ALA A 120 4.01 -6.68 -7.82
C ALA A 120 3.26 -5.34 -7.81
N ILE A 121 2.82 -4.88 -6.64
CA ILE A 121 2.19 -3.56 -6.49
C ILE A 121 3.22 -2.44 -6.74
N VAL A 122 4.43 -2.54 -6.16
CA VAL A 122 5.50 -1.56 -6.38
C VAL A 122 5.84 -1.46 -7.87
N GLN A 123 5.96 -2.58 -8.57
CA GLN A 123 6.21 -2.60 -10.01
C GLN A 123 5.06 -1.95 -10.79
N LEU A 124 3.81 -2.27 -10.47
CA LEU A 124 2.65 -1.64 -11.10
C LEU A 124 2.64 -0.12 -10.89
N ILE A 125 2.96 0.35 -9.68
CA ILE A 125 3.07 1.78 -9.38
C ILE A 125 4.17 2.39 -10.24
N LYS A 126 5.35 1.77 -10.33
CA LYS A 126 6.45 2.27 -11.17
C LYS A 126 6.08 2.36 -12.64
N ASP A 127 5.34 1.37 -13.16
CA ASP A 127 4.94 1.33 -14.57
C ASP A 127 3.89 2.40 -14.89
N LYS A 128 2.96 2.66 -13.97
CA LYS A 128 1.87 3.63 -14.15
C LYS A 128 2.26 5.05 -13.78
N LEU A 129 3.13 5.22 -12.79
CA LEU A 129 3.55 6.49 -12.18
C LEU A 129 5.08 6.54 -12.12
N PRO A 130 5.78 6.63 -13.26
CA PRO A 130 7.24 6.46 -13.33
C PRO A 130 8.05 7.49 -12.52
N ASN A 131 7.46 8.64 -12.21
CA ASN A 131 8.09 9.71 -11.45
C ASN A 131 7.77 9.65 -9.94
N ALA A 132 6.89 8.75 -9.50
CA ALA A 132 6.50 8.65 -8.10
C ALA A 132 7.54 7.85 -7.30
N GLN A 133 7.83 8.32 -6.09
CA GLN A 133 8.55 7.56 -5.08
C GLN A 133 7.57 6.69 -4.29
N THR A 134 7.88 5.40 -4.13
CA THR A 134 7.01 4.47 -3.39
C THR A 134 7.56 4.23 -1.98
N VAL A 135 6.83 4.69 -0.96
CA VAL A 135 7.16 4.44 0.45
C VAL A 135 6.32 3.26 0.94
N ILE A 136 6.95 2.12 1.18
CA ILE A 136 6.29 0.96 1.76
C ILE A 136 6.36 1.05 3.28
N LEU A 137 5.22 0.96 3.95
CA LEU A 137 5.17 0.87 5.41
C LEU A 137 5.26 -0.60 5.85
N GLY A 138 6.14 -0.87 6.81
CA GLY A 138 6.28 -2.20 7.40
C GLY A 138 4.96 -2.73 7.97
N LEU A 139 4.79 -4.05 7.96
CA LEU A 139 3.67 -4.72 8.63
C LEU A 139 3.86 -4.66 10.14
N LEU A 140 2.85 -4.15 10.83
CA LEU A 140 2.84 -4.08 12.30
C LEU A 140 2.73 -5.47 12.94
N PRO A 141 3.28 -5.67 14.16
CA PRO A 141 2.95 -6.83 14.97
C PRO A 141 1.47 -6.79 15.36
N ARG A 142 0.83 -7.96 15.47
CA ARG A 142 -0.59 -8.09 15.85
C ARG A 142 -0.81 -9.18 16.90
N GLY A 143 -1.98 -9.15 17.55
CA GLY A 143 -2.31 -10.03 18.69
C GLY A 143 -1.67 -9.54 20.00
N LYS A 144 -2.23 -9.92 21.15
CA LYS A 144 -1.73 -9.49 22.47
C LYS A 144 -0.42 -10.18 22.87
N MET A 145 -0.33 -11.49 22.61
CA MET A 145 0.82 -12.34 22.95
C MET A 145 1.62 -12.72 21.69
N PRO A 146 2.86 -13.24 21.83
CA PRO A 146 3.59 -13.84 20.72
C PRO A 146 2.73 -14.86 19.96
N ASN A 147 2.76 -14.80 18.62
CA ASN A 147 1.95 -15.66 17.76
C ASN A 147 2.53 -15.70 16.34
N PRO A 148 2.17 -16.72 15.52
CA PRO A 148 2.73 -16.91 14.18
C PRO A 148 2.53 -15.73 13.21
N LEU A 149 1.49 -14.90 13.39
CA LEU A 149 1.28 -13.74 12.52
C LEU A 149 2.27 -12.61 12.81
N ARG A 150 2.77 -12.49 14.05
CA ARG A 150 3.88 -11.56 14.37
C ARG A 150 5.14 -11.98 13.63
N ASP A 151 5.48 -13.27 13.70
CA ASP A 151 6.68 -13.82 13.06
C ASP A 151 6.59 -13.71 11.53
N ARG A 152 5.42 -14.01 10.97
CA ARG A 152 5.15 -13.84 9.53
C ARG A 152 5.31 -12.38 9.11
N ASN A 153 4.71 -11.42 9.83
CA ASN A 153 4.81 -10.01 9.48
C ASN A 153 6.25 -9.49 9.58
N ALA A 154 7.00 -9.91 10.61
CA ALA A 154 8.42 -9.59 10.73
C ALA A 154 9.25 -10.17 9.56
N ARG A 155 8.95 -11.41 9.15
CA ARG A 155 9.58 -12.05 7.98
C ARG A 155 9.27 -11.30 6.68
N VAL A 156 8.02 -10.87 6.46
CA VAL A 156 7.65 -10.04 5.31
C VAL A 156 8.47 -8.75 5.30
N ASN A 157 8.56 -8.04 6.42
CA ASN A 157 9.32 -6.78 6.49
C ASN A 157 10.80 -6.98 6.13
N LYS A 158 11.41 -8.09 6.58
CA LYS A 158 12.79 -8.44 6.21
C LYS A 158 12.93 -8.67 4.70
N LEU A 159 12.04 -9.47 4.10
CA LEU A 159 12.08 -9.76 2.66
C LEU A 159 11.84 -8.51 1.81
N VAL A 160 10.89 -7.66 2.21
CA VAL A 160 10.65 -6.38 1.52
C VAL A 160 11.87 -5.47 1.64
N GLN A 161 12.51 -5.39 2.81
CA GLN A 161 13.72 -4.58 3.00
C GLN A 161 14.85 -5.02 2.06
N GLU A 162 15.04 -6.33 1.91
CA GLU A 162 16.03 -6.93 1.01
C GLU A 162 15.68 -6.59 -0.45
N ALA A 163 14.42 -6.75 -0.86
CA ALA A 163 13.97 -6.49 -2.22
C ALA A 163 14.13 -5.02 -2.63
N VAL A 164 13.69 -4.08 -1.78
CA VAL A 164 13.71 -2.63 -2.09
C VAL A 164 15.10 -2.02 -2.03
N SER A 165 16.09 -2.69 -1.41
CA SER A 165 17.47 -2.19 -1.32
C SER A 165 18.13 -1.95 -2.69
N SER A 166 17.60 -2.63 -3.73
CA SER A 166 18.05 -2.51 -5.11
C SER A 166 17.21 -1.54 -5.97
N LEU A 167 16.15 -0.95 -5.40
CA LEU A 167 15.17 -0.15 -6.14
C LEU A 167 15.28 1.33 -5.75
N PRO A 168 15.80 2.23 -6.62
CA PRO A 168 15.98 3.64 -6.27
C PRO A 168 14.67 4.45 -6.16
N HIS A 169 13.56 3.85 -6.56
CA HIS A 169 12.23 4.47 -6.55
C HIS A 169 11.31 3.92 -5.43
N ALA A 170 11.85 3.08 -4.55
CA ALA A 170 11.10 2.44 -3.50
C ALA A 170 11.91 2.32 -2.20
N SER A 171 11.29 2.62 -1.06
CA SER A 171 11.92 2.47 0.25
C SER A 171 10.96 1.84 1.26
N LEU A 172 11.51 1.02 2.16
CA LEU A 172 10.76 0.48 3.29
C LEU A 172 10.97 1.37 4.51
N LEU A 173 9.88 1.86 5.09
CA LEU A 173 9.88 2.51 6.39
C LEU A 173 9.43 1.52 7.46
N ASN A 174 10.41 0.98 8.19
CA ASN A 174 10.17 0.13 9.34
C ASN A 174 9.81 0.95 10.60
N HIS A 175 9.07 0.32 11.52
CA HIS A 175 8.60 0.97 12.74
C HIS A 175 9.76 1.25 13.70
N CYS A 176 10.21 2.50 13.73
CA CYS A 176 10.90 3.10 14.87
C CYS A 176 9.91 3.97 15.65
N TYR A 177 10.16 4.16 16.95
CA TYR A 177 9.24 4.75 17.96
C TYR A 177 8.65 6.15 17.65
N HIS A 178 8.96 6.80 16.51
CA HIS A 178 8.47 8.13 16.10
C HIS A 178 7.82 8.12 14.70
N GLN A 179 6.88 7.21 14.46
CA GLN A 179 6.44 6.81 13.12
C GLN A 179 5.67 7.88 12.33
N MET A 180 4.80 8.70 12.95
CA MET A 180 4.00 9.69 12.22
C MET A 180 4.86 10.86 11.74
N SER A 181 5.71 11.41 12.61
CA SER A 181 6.67 12.47 12.24
C SER A 181 7.69 11.99 11.21
N LEU A 182 8.10 10.71 11.27
CA LEU A 182 9.01 10.11 10.28
C LEU A 182 8.33 9.93 8.92
N ILE A 183 7.04 9.54 8.86
CA ILE A 183 6.31 9.47 7.60
C ILE A 183 6.21 10.87 6.99
N VAL A 184 5.87 11.89 7.78
CA VAL A 184 5.83 13.28 7.27
C VAL A 184 7.20 13.74 6.83
N ALA A 185 8.25 13.51 7.62
CA ALA A 185 9.61 13.88 7.25
C ALA A 185 10.02 13.19 5.95
N PHE A 186 9.75 11.89 5.79
CA PHE A 186 10.11 11.15 4.59
C PHE A 186 9.31 11.60 3.37
N VAL A 187 8.00 11.83 3.52
CA VAL A 187 7.13 12.33 2.44
C VAL A 187 7.51 13.75 2.04
N CYS A 188 7.91 14.60 2.99
CA CYS A 188 8.34 15.98 2.72
C CYS A 188 9.79 16.08 2.21
N LEU A 189 10.67 15.15 2.55
CA LEU A 189 12.08 15.14 2.14
C LEU A 189 12.36 14.33 0.88
N ALA A 190 11.54 13.32 0.57
CA ALA A 190 11.69 12.52 -0.66
C ALA A 190 11.74 13.34 -1.97
N PRO A 191 11.04 14.49 -2.11
CA PRO A 191 11.17 15.34 -3.28
C PRO A 191 12.46 16.19 -3.33
N LEU A 192 13.18 16.34 -2.21
CA LEU A 192 14.29 17.30 -2.07
C LEU A 192 15.68 16.71 -2.31
N GLU A 193 15.81 15.38 -2.44
CA GLU A 193 17.11 14.71 -2.69
C GLU A 193 17.39 14.46 -4.19
N PHE A 194 16.53 14.94 -5.09
CA PHE A 194 16.62 14.66 -6.54
C PHE A 194 16.53 15.91 -7.44
N ASP A 195 17.02 17.05 -6.95
CA ASP A 195 17.35 18.23 -7.78
C ASP A 195 18.87 18.40 -7.93
#